data_AF-A7NG70-F1
#
_entry.id   AF-A7NG70-F1
#
_cell.length_a   1.000
_cell.length_b   1.000
_cell.length_c   1.000
_cell.angle_alpha   90.00
_cell.angle_beta   90.00
_cell.angle_gamma   90.00
#
_symmetry.space_group_name_H-M   'P 1'
#
loop_
_entity.id
_entity.type
_entity.pdbx_description
1 polymer ?
#
loop_
_entity_poly.entity_id
_entity_poly.type
_entity_poly.pdbx_seq_one_letter_code
_entity_poly.pdbx_strand_id
1 'polypeptide(L)'
;MCWKSYLIRQNTKRRNTMTLKPTLFTIIIGLLLVISALVNTSESRLSISNAQEQGEHCVVYAEATAPGSSAAPVAWRGCYPTFEAIAVATDGRVHLPPSASPDDLSDDMLHSQSATDVHPAQSSFVLTIEYDDTNYRGASLTTTGMMPCPSDGSAFLLPSLGAWDNRIESVRLYSNCNRAFHYENESYGGNYGDYRSDTPDMTSMRNQASSLKICQNCLAR
;
A
#
# COMPACT_ATOMS: atom_id res chain seq x y z
N MET A 1 54.80 -43.36 11.81
CA MET A 1 55.59 -42.13 12.02
C MET A 1 54.70 -41.12 12.75
N CYS A 2 54.82 -41.03 14.09
CA CYS A 2 55.36 -39.89 14.87
C CYS A 2 54.56 -38.57 14.70
N TRP A 3 53.72 -38.18 15.68
CA TRP A 3 53.96 -37.23 16.81
C TRP A 3 54.12 -35.77 16.35
N LYS A 4 53.53 -34.72 16.96
CA LYS A 4 53.17 -34.48 18.37
C LYS A 4 52.31 -33.20 18.50
N SER A 5 51.38 -33.19 19.45
CA SER A 5 50.64 -32.02 19.95
C SER A 5 51.50 -31.17 20.91
N TYR A 6 51.19 -29.88 21.07
CA TYR A 6 51.49 -29.16 22.32
C TYR A 6 50.52 -27.99 22.58
N LEU A 7 49.77 -28.10 23.69
CA LEU A 7 49.02 -27.06 24.41
C LEU A 7 49.96 -26.31 25.37
N ILE A 8 49.43 -25.29 26.08
CA ILE A 8 49.80 -24.72 27.42
C ILE A 8 49.76 -23.17 27.33
N ARG A 9 49.19 -22.37 28.24
CA ARG A 9 48.62 -22.53 29.60
C ARG A 9 47.73 -21.30 29.91
N GLN A 10 46.75 -21.49 30.78
CA GLN A 10 46.11 -20.39 31.52
C GLN A 10 46.97 -19.95 32.71
N ASN A 11 46.78 -18.71 33.20
CA ASN A 11 47.12 -18.38 34.58
C ASN A 11 46.12 -17.37 35.17
N THR A 12 45.32 -17.87 36.09
CA THR A 12 44.42 -17.15 36.98
C THR A 12 45.24 -16.56 38.14
N LYS A 13 45.02 -15.30 38.53
CA LYS A 13 45.51 -14.83 39.84
C LYS A 13 44.54 -13.86 40.54
N ARG A 14 43.94 -14.44 41.59
CA ARG A 14 43.57 -13.90 42.91
C ARG A 14 42.51 -12.79 43.02
N ARG A 15 41.39 -13.21 43.60
CA ARG A 15 40.49 -12.42 44.45
C ARG A 15 41.25 -11.85 45.65
N ASN A 16 40.89 -10.64 46.07
CA ASN A 16 40.89 -10.23 47.47
C ASN A 16 39.61 -9.44 47.72
N THR A 17 38.75 -10.00 48.56
CA THR A 17 37.60 -9.35 49.19
C THR A 17 38.07 -8.57 50.41
N MET A 18 37.62 -7.32 50.56
CA MET A 18 37.64 -6.65 51.87
C MET A 18 36.32 -5.88 52.05
N THR A 19 35.48 -6.45 52.91
CA THR A 19 34.44 -5.80 53.73
C THR A 19 35.09 -4.66 54.55
N LEU A 20 34.46 -3.60 55.07
CA LEU A 20 33.22 -3.45 55.83
C LEU A 20 33.06 -1.92 56.16
N LYS A 21 31.86 -1.36 56.00
CA LYS A 21 31.11 -0.26 56.71
C LYS A 21 31.76 0.51 57.91
N PRO A 22 31.19 1.62 58.48
CA PRO A 22 30.12 2.57 58.08
C PRO A 22 30.32 4.08 58.51
N THR A 23 29.28 4.90 58.27
CA THR A 23 28.75 6.06 59.07
C THR A 23 29.41 7.46 59.08
N LEU A 24 28.62 8.42 58.56
CA LEU A 24 28.27 9.78 59.07
C LEU A 24 29.37 10.80 59.40
N PHE A 25 29.36 11.99 58.74
CA PHE A 25 29.38 13.33 59.39
C PHE A 25 29.16 14.48 58.35
N THR A 26 27.97 15.08 58.48
CA THR A 26 27.44 16.43 58.17
C THR A 26 28.29 17.64 57.69
N ILE A 27 27.70 18.35 56.69
CA ILE A 27 27.46 19.82 56.52
C ILE A 27 28.63 20.74 56.07
N ILE A 28 28.46 21.46 54.93
CA ILE A 28 28.43 22.95 54.76
C ILE A 28 28.56 23.34 53.26
N ILE A 29 27.44 23.87 52.72
CA ILE A 29 27.26 25.10 51.92
C ILE A 29 28.36 25.48 50.92
N GLY A 30 28.01 25.48 49.63
CA GLY A 30 28.85 26.02 48.56
C GLY A 30 28.10 26.20 47.23
N LEU A 31 27.11 27.10 47.25
CA LEU A 31 26.61 27.91 46.14
C LEU A 31 27.28 27.68 44.76
N LEU A 32 26.62 26.93 43.87
CA LEU A 32 26.87 27.00 42.43
C LEU A 32 25.53 27.03 41.68
N LEU A 33 25.10 28.26 41.47
CA LEU A 33 24.13 28.66 40.47
C LEU A 33 24.59 28.18 39.10
N VAL A 34 23.90 27.20 38.51
CA VAL A 34 23.87 27.04 37.05
C VAL A 34 22.43 26.85 36.62
N ILE A 35 21.87 27.97 36.17
CA ILE A 35 20.60 28.11 35.47
C ILE A 35 20.68 27.21 34.23
N SER A 36 20.09 26.03 34.29
CA SER A 36 19.80 25.26 33.09
C SER A 36 18.42 25.70 32.63
N ALA A 37 18.39 26.70 31.76
CA ALA A 37 17.18 27.06 31.04
C ALA A 37 16.68 25.81 30.30
N LEU A 38 15.49 25.33 30.68
CA LEU A 38 14.74 24.35 29.91
C LEU A 38 14.42 25.00 28.57
N VAL A 39 15.26 24.74 27.57
CA VAL A 39 14.88 24.96 26.18
C VAL A 39 13.84 23.88 25.88
N ASN A 40 12.57 24.22 26.06
CA ASN A 40 11.48 23.45 25.46
C ASN A 40 11.58 23.67 23.94
N THR A 41 12.47 22.94 23.28
CA THR A 41 12.39 22.75 21.84
C THR A 41 11.17 21.88 21.60
N SER A 42 10.02 22.53 21.39
CA SER A 42 8.90 21.93 20.67
C SER A 42 9.43 21.57 19.29
N GLU A 43 9.88 20.33 19.13
CA GLU A 43 10.06 19.73 17.82
C GLU A 43 8.69 19.67 17.17
N SER A 44 8.41 20.69 16.36
CA SER A 44 7.42 20.59 15.30
C SER A 44 7.88 19.47 14.38
N ARG A 45 7.52 18.23 14.72
CA ARG A 45 7.63 17.11 13.79
C ARG A 45 6.70 17.44 12.64
N LEU A 46 7.28 17.89 11.53
CA LEU A 46 6.64 17.80 10.23
C LEU A 46 6.32 16.32 10.05
N SER A 47 5.03 15.99 10.19
CA SER A 47 4.49 14.68 9.87
C SER A 47 4.62 14.50 8.36
N ILE A 48 5.76 13.98 7.92
CA ILE A 48 5.82 13.28 6.64
C ILE A 48 4.88 12.08 6.83
N SER A 49 3.70 12.18 6.22
CA SER A 49 2.69 11.13 6.17
C SER A 49 3.37 9.86 5.65
N ASN A 50 3.74 8.96 6.56
CA ASN A 50 4.00 7.58 6.22
C ASN A 50 2.71 7.04 5.61
N ALA A 51 2.82 6.36 4.47
CA ALA A 51 1.73 5.70 3.73
C ALA A 51 0.53 5.43 4.64
N GLN A 52 -0.50 6.25 4.49
CA GLN A 52 -1.57 6.33 5.45
C GLN A 52 -2.35 5.01 5.40
N GLU A 53 -2.32 4.22 6.47
CA GLU A 53 -3.01 2.91 6.54
C GLU A 53 -4.45 3.05 7.07
N GLN A 54 -4.87 4.26 7.41
CA GLN A 54 -6.18 4.56 7.98
C GLN A 54 -6.97 5.44 7.01
N GLY A 55 -7.85 4.81 6.24
CA GLY A 55 -8.70 5.48 5.26
C GLY A 55 -9.60 4.49 4.53
N GLU A 56 -10.68 5.01 3.96
CA GLU A 56 -11.67 4.21 3.22
C GLU A 56 -11.31 4.12 1.72
N HIS A 57 -10.45 5.00 1.22
CA HIS A 57 -10.09 5.07 -0.20
C HIS A 57 -8.65 4.62 -0.42
N CYS A 58 -8.45 3.37 -0.80
CA CYS A 58 -7.16 2.74 -0.99
C CYS A 58 -6.67 2.81 -2.43
N VAL A 59 -5.36 2.89 -2.61
CA VAL A 59 -4.68 2.89 -3.92
C VAL A 59 -3.68 1.75 -3.97
N VAL A 60 -3.69 0.99 -5.06
CA VAL A 60 -2.77 -0.11 -5.32
C VAL A 60 -2.20 0.01 -6.72
N TYR A 61 -0.90 -0.23 -6.86
CA TYR A 61 -0.21 -0.31 -8.15
C TYR A 61 0.01 -1.77 -8.53
N ALA A 62 -0.29 -2.12 -9.77
CA ALA A 62 -0.03 -3.43 -10.35
C ALA A 62 0.76 -3.30 -11.66
N GLU A 63 1.68 -4.23 -11.88
CA GLU A 63 2.38 -4.34 -13.16
C GLU A 63 1.60 -5.21 -14.15
N ALA A 64 1.68 -4.86 -15.43
CA ALA A 64 1.13 -5.68 -16.48
C ALA A 64 1.93 -6.98 -16.60
N THR A 65 1.25 -8.10 -16.77
CA THR A 65 1.86 -9.42 -16.92
C THR A 65 1.49 -10.03 -18.26
N ALA A 66 2.43 -10.81 -18.83
CA ALA A 66 2.20 -11.51 -20.08
C ALA A 66 1.00 -12.47 -19.98
N PRO A 67 0.31 -12.76 -21.10
CA PRO A 67 -0.80 -13.70 -21.12
C PRO A 67 -0.43 -15.05 -20.47
N GLY A 68 -1.33 -15.57 -19.63
CA GLY A 68 -1.14 -16.84 -18.93
C GLY A 68 -0.33 -16.75 -17.62
N SER A 69 0.14 -15.56 -17.24
CA SER A 69 0.82 -15.36 -15.95
C SER A 69 -0.10 -15.63 -14.76
N SER A 70 0.52 -16.09 -13.67
CA SER A 70 -0.16 -16.48 -12.45
C SER A 70 0.12 -15.55 -11.27
N ALA A 71 0.99 -14.56 -11.41
CA ALA A 71 1.35 -13.60 -10.38
C ALA A 71 1.91 -12.33 -11.01
N ALA A 72 1.70 -11.19 -10.35
CA ALA A 72 2.31 -9.90 -10.68
C ALA A 72 2.87 -9.25 -9.41
N PRO A 73 3.92 -8.42 -9.53
CA PRO A 73 4.25 -7.45 -8.50
C PRO A 73 3.04 -6.53 -8.25
N VAL A 74 2.67 -6.40 -6.97
CA VAL A 74 1.61 -5.52 -6.48
C VAL A 74 2.18 -4.69 -5.34
N ALA A 75 1.95 -3.38 -5.39
CA ALA A 75 2.42 -2.44 -4.37
C ALA A 75 1.26 -1.61 -3.84
N TRP A 76 0.91 -1.80 -2.57
CA TRP A 76 -0.06 -0.96 -1.87
C TRP A 76 0.51 0.44 -1.63
N ARG A 77 -0.22 1.47 -2.07
CA ARG A 77 0.21 2.88 -2.02
C ARG A 77 -0.39 3.63 -0.82
N GLY A 78 -1.33 3.02 -0.10
CA GLY A 78 -1.99 3.55 1.10
C GLY A 78 -3.49 3.74 0.92
N CYS A 79 -4.15 4.10 2.02
CA CYS A 79 -5.57 4.38 2.14
C CYS A 79 -5.80 5.77 2.75
N TYR A 80 -6.70 6.51 2.13
CA TYR A 80 -6.97 7.93 2.40
C TYR A 80 -8.40 8.11 2.92
N PRO A 81 -8.67 9.16 3.70
CA PRO A 81 -9.95 9.31 4.40
C PRO A 81 -11.02 9.85 3.44
N THR A 82 -10.61 10.42 2.32
CA THR A 82 -11.48 11.00 1.30
C THR A 82 -11.04 10.56 -0.09
N PHE A 83 -11.82 10.93 -1.10
CA PHE A 83 -11.52 10.66 -2.50
C PHE A 83 -10.29 11.40 -3.06
N GLU A 84 -9.55 12.15 -2.21
CA GLU A 84 -8.20 12.65 -2.51
C GLU A 84 -7.22 11.55 -2.93
N ALA A 85 -7.52 10.29 -2.59
CA ALA A 85 -6.81 9.10 -3.08
C ALA A 85 -6.61 9.12 -4.60
N ILE A 86 -7.52 9.72 -5.37
CA ILE A 86 -7.39 9.85 -6.83
C ILE A 86 -6.19 10.72 -7.23
N ALA A 87 -5.84 11.75 -6.45
CA ALA A 87 -4.64 12.52 -6.70
C ALA A 87 -3.39 11.64 -6.57
N VAL A 88 -3.34 10.75 -5.59
CA VAL A 88 -2.24 9.77 -5.45
C VAL A 88 -2.27 8.77 -6.60
N ALA A 89 -3.45 8.25 -6.96
CA ALA A 89 -3.62 7.28 -8.03
C ALA A 89 -3.23 7.83 -9.42
N THR A 90 -3.27 9.14 -9.59
CA THR A 90 -2.94 9.82 -10.85
C THR A 90 -1.62 10.60 -10.78
N ASP A 91 -0.79 10.37 -9.76
CA ASP A 91 0.46 11.09 -9.51
C ASP A 91 0.32 12.62 -9.52
N GLY A 92 -0.80 13.12 -9.01
CA GLY A 92 -1.17 14.52 -8.92
C GLY A 92 -1.81 15.09 -10.19
N ARG A 93 -2.05 14.29 -11.23
CA ARG A 93 -2.68 14.80 -12.46
C ARG A 93 -4.13 15.23 -12.23
N VAL A 94 -4.86 14.51 -11.39
CA VAL A 94 -6.26 14.84 -11.04
C VAL A 94 -6.30 15.32 -9.60
N HIS A 95 -6.76 16.56 -9.39
CA HIS A 95 -7.00 17.11 -8.06
C HIS A 95 -8.49 17.29 -7.85
N LEU A 96 -9.01 16.70 -6.78
CA LEU A 96 -10.41 16.77 -6.40
C LEU A 96 -10.54 17.52 -5.06
N PRO A 97 -11.65 18.24 -4.83
CA PRO A 97 -11.96 18.75 -3.50
C PRO A 97 -12.19 17.56 -2.52
N PRO A 98 -12.00 17.74 -1.21
CA PRO A 98 -12.26 16.67 -0.22
C PRO A 98 -13.71 16.18 -0.18
N SER A 99 -14.64 16.98 -0.70
CA SER A 99 -16.07 16.63 -0.82
C SER A 99 -16.40 15.89 -2.12
N ALA A 100 -15.41 15.59 -2.96
CA ALA A 100 -15.63 14.89 -4.21
C ALA A 100 -16.13 13.47 -3.99
N SER A 101 -16.91 13.01 -4.95
CA SER A 101 -17.53 11.72 -5.01
C SER A 101 -17.17 11.03 -6.33
N PRO A 102 -17.47 9.73 -6.46
CA PRO A 102 -17.30 8.99 -7.71
C PRO A 102 -18.01 9.61 -8.93
N ASP A 103 -19.09 10.35 -8.72
CA ASP A 103 -19.85 11.01 -9.79
C ASP A 103 -19.17 12.30 -10.29
N ASP A 104 -18.19 12.83 -9.54
CA ASP A 104 -17.37 13.97 -9.96
C ASP A 104 -16.20 13.56 -10.88
N LEU A 105 -15.98 12.26 -11.07
CA LEU A 105 -15.00 11.74 -12.01
C LEU A 105 -15.60 11.63 -13.40
N SER A 106 -14.94 12.21 -14.39
CA SER A 106 -15.15 11.84 -15.79
C SER A 106 -14.07 10.87 -16.26
N ASP A 107 -14.43 10.06 -17.26
CA ASP A 107 -13.46 9.21 -17.96
C ASP A 107 -12.26 10.04 -18.43
N ASP A 108 -12.48 11.21 -19.01
CA ASP A 108 -11.40 12.10 -19.50
C ASP A 108 -10.43 12.53 -18.41
N MET A 109 -10.87 12.66 -17.15
CA MET A 109 -9.97 12.98 -16.04
C MET A 109 -9.03 11.81 -15.74
N LEU A 110 -9.54 10.58 -15.78
CA LEU A 110 -8.76 9.40 -15.41
C LEU A 110 -7.94 8.82 -16.57
N HIS A 111 -8.42 8.98 -17.80
CA HIS A 111 -7.64 8.67 -19.00
C HIS A 111 -6.44 9.63 -19.08
N SER A 112 -5.22 9.08 -19.11
CA SER A 112 -4.07 9.89 -19.54
C SER A 112 -4.23 10.13 -21.03
N GLN A 113 -4.75 11.29 -21.43
CA GLN A 113 -4.77 11.67 -22.84
C GLN A 113 -3.35 12.02 -23.30
N SER A 114 -2.88 11.27 -24.31
CA SER A 114 -1.72 11.53 -25.17
C SER A 114 -0.32 11.50 -24.57
N ALA A 115 0.51 10.59 -25.11
CA ALA A 115 1.95 10.47 -24.93
C ALA A 115 2.78 11.72 -25.35
N THR A 116 2.13 12.83 -25.70
CA THR A 116 2.80 14.06 -26.18
C THR A 116 3.13 15.05 -25.08
N ASP A 117 2.46 14.98 -23.92
CA ASP A 117 2.70 15.88 -22.77
C ASP A 117 2.89 15.14 -21.44
N VAL A 118 2.95 13.81 -21.48
CA VAL A 118 3.28 13.00 -20.31
C VAL A 118 4.79 13.10 -20.07
N HIS A 119 5.18 13.81 -19.02
CA HIS A 119 6.53 13.66 -18.50
C HIS A 119 6.71 12.16 -18.14
N PRO A 120 7.70 11.45 -18.69
CA PRO A 120 7.81 9.99 -18.59
C PRO A 120 8.01 9.44 -17.17
N ALA A 121 8.01 10.32 -16.16
CA ALA A 121 8.07 9.99 -14.74
C ALA A 121 6.70 10.06 -14.01
N GLN A 122 5.59 10.40 -14.69
CA GLN A 122 4.27 10.60 -14.06
C GLN A 122 3.12 10.02 -14.91
N SER A 123 3.05 8.71 -15.08
CA SER A 123 1.99 8.08 -15.87
C SER A 123 1.36 6.89 -15.16
N SER A 124 0.83 7.11 -13.96
CA SER A 124 -0.12 6.18 -13.35
C SER A 124 -1.49 6.30 -14.03
N PHE A 125 -1.91 5.22 -14.68
CA PHE A 125 -3.24 5.03 -15.26
C PHE A 125 -4.14 4.40 -14.21
N VAL A 126 -5.31 4.98 -13.97
CA VAL A 126 -6.36 4.30 -13.21
C VAL A 126 -6.97 3.23 -14.12
N LEU A 127 -6.99 1.99 -13.63
CA LEU A 127 -7.46 0.82 -14.37
C LEU A 127 -8.86 0.41 -13.93
N THR A 128 -9.07 0.34 -12.61
CA THR A 128 -10.40 0.14 -12.01
C THR A 128 -10.54 0.98 -10.75
N ILE A 129 -11.80 1.28 -10.42
CA ILE A 129 -12.18 1.67 -9.05
C ILE A 129 -13.26 0.69 -8.59
N GLU A 130 -12.93 -0.07 -7.55
CA GLU A 130 -13.82 -1.01 -6.87
C GLU A 130 -14.45 -0.29 -5.66
N TYR A 131 -15.70 -0.61 -5.34
CA TYR A 131 -16.46 0.03 -4.28
C TYR A 131 -17.09 -1.01 -3.36
N ASP A 132 -17.20 -0.71 -2.06
CA ASP A 132 -17.80 -1.62 -1.08
C ASP A 132 -19.31 -1.42 -0.87
N ASP A 133 -19.92 -0.54 -1.66
CA ASP A 133 -21.38 -0.44 -1.81
C ASP A 133 -21.74 -0.41 -3.30
N THR A 134 -23.00 -0.71 -3.57
CA THR A 134 -23.62 -0.60 -4.87
C THR A 134 -23.64 0.84 -5.40
N ASN A 135 -23.82 0.95 -6.71
CA ASN A 135 -23.93 2.22 -7.42
C ASN A 135 -22.72 3.13 -7.21
N TYR A 136 -21.53 2.55 -7.07
CA TYR A 136 -20.24 3.25 -6.98
C TYR A 136 -20.15 4.14 -5.74
N ARG A 137 -20.43 3.57 -4.56
CA ARG A 137 -20.47 4.31 -3.28
C ARG A 137 -19.63 3.63 -2.22
N GLY A 138 -19.45 4.33 -1.10
CA GLY A 138 -18.72 3.80 0.05
C GLY A 138 -17.21 3.95 -0.09
N ALA A 139 -16.50 3.07 0.60
CA ALA A 139 -15.06 2.94 0.51
C ALA A 139 -14.66 2.56 -0.92
N SER A 140 -13.41 2.83 -1.33
CA SER A 140 -12.95 2.47 -2.68
C SER A 140 -11.55 1.87 -2.72
N LEU A 141 -11.33 0.96 -3.67
CA LEU A 141 -10.01 0.46 -4.04
C LEU A 141 -9.71 0.85 -5.49
N THR A 142 -8.76 1.77 -5.67
CA THR A 142 -8.28 2.20 -6.98
C THR A 142 -7.06 1.39 -7.37
N THR A 143 -7.17 0.63 -8.46
CA THR A 143 -6.04 -0.08 -9.05
C THR A 143 -5.41 0.76 -10.15
N THR A 144 -4.09 0.91 -10.11
CA THR A 144 -3.32 1.66 -11.10
C THR A 144 -2.24 0.82 -11.77
N GLY A 145 -1.79 1.27 -12.93
CA GLY A 145 -0.68 0.68 -13.67
C GLY A 145 0.08 1.73 -14.47
N MET A 146 1.28 1.38 -14.95
CA MET A 146 2.12 2.30 -15.74
C MET A 146 1.63 2.49 -17.20
N MET A 147 0.65 1.70 -17.62
CA MET A 147 0.08 1.73 -18.96
C MET A 147 -1.42 1.39 -18.90
N PRO A 148 -2.22 1.80 -19.90
CA PRO A 148 -3.60 1.33 -20.03
C PRO A 148 -3.65 -0.18 -20.26
N CYS A 149 -4.83 -0.79 -20.14
CA CYS A 149 -4.99 -2.20 -20.49
C CYS A 149 -4.63 -2.44 -21.97
N PRO A 150 -3.63 -3.29 -22.25
CA PRO A 150 -3.23 -3.60 -23.62
C PRO A 150 -4.19 -4.62 -24.25
N SER A 151 -4.27 -4.57 -25.58
CA SER A 151 -5.13 -5.45 -26.37
C SER A 151 -4.53 -6.84 -26.64
N ASP A 152 -3.30 -7.09 -26.22
CA ASP A 152 -2.50 -8.30 -26.48
C ASP A 152 -2.81 -9.48 -25.53
N GLY A 153 -3.77 -9.30 -24.62
CA GLY A 153 -4.17 -10.30 -23.63
C GLY A 153 -3.36 -10.27 -22.34
N SER A 154 -2.39 -9.35 -22.21
CA SER A 154 -1.73 -9.08 -20.93
C SER A 154 -2.74 -8.58 -19.90
N ALA A 155 -2.43 -8.81 -18.61
CA ALA A 155 -3.35 -8.51 -17.52
C ALA A 155 -2.63 -7.94 -16.31
N PHE A 156 -3.35 -7.14 -15.53
CA PHE A 156 -2.96 -6.69 -14.20
C PHE A 156 -3.60 -7.63 -13.18
N LEU A 157 -2.79 -8.13 -12.24
CA LEU A 157 -3.14 -9.27 -11.42
C LEU A 157 -2.99 -8.92 -9.94
N LEU A 158 -4.07 -8.99 -9.16
CA LEU A 158 -4.06 -8.85 -7.71
C LEU A 158 -4.37 -10.21 -7.08
N PRO A 159 -3.35 -10.98 -6.65
CA PRO A 159 -3.54 -12.36 -6.19
C PRO A 159 -4.25 -12.46 -4.83
N SER A 160 -4.29 -11.36 -4.06
CA SER A 160 -5.03 -11.24 -2.81
C SER A 160 -5.53 -9.81 -2.68
N LEU A 161 -6.73 -9.62 -2.15
CA LEU A 161 -7.29 -8.31 -1.83
C LEU A 161 -6.96 -7.85 -0.41
N GLY A 162 -6.41 -8.71 0.45
CA GLY A 162 -6.01 -8.35 1.80
C GLY A 162 -7.17 -7.73 2.61
N ALA A 163 -7.05 -6.48 3.04
CA ALA A 163 -8.11 -5.77 3.78
C ALA A 163 -9.38 -5.48 2.94
N TRP A 164 -9.32 -5.72 1.64
CA TRP A 164 -10.43 -5.62 0.69
C TRP A 164 -11.09 -6.96 0.36
N ASP A 165 -10.63 -8.04 1.00
CA ASP A 165 -11.22 -9.37 0.87
C ASP A 165 -12.70 -9.36 1.23
N ASN A 166 -13.54 -9.93 0.37
CA ASN A 166 -14.98 -10.07 0.57
C ASN A 166 -15.71 -8.73 0.82
N ARG A 167 -15.29 -7.64 0.18
CA ARG A 167 -15.93 -6.30 0.33
C ARG A 167 -16.54 -5.70 -0.92
N ILE A 168 -16.10 -6.12 -2.11
CA ILE A 168 -16.46 -5.39 -3.35
C ILE A 168 -17.91 -5.69 -3.75
N GLU A 169 -18.68 -4.63 -4.04
CA GLU A 169 -20.07 -4.71 -4.50
C GLU A 169 -20.33 -4.04 -5.86
N SER A 170 -19.49 -3.08 -6.28
CA SER A 170 -19.58 -2.45 -7.60
C SER A 170 -18.21 -2.03 -8.14
N VAL A 171 -18.09 -1.89 -9.46
CA VAL A 171 -16.82 -1.62 -10.15
C VAL A 171 -16.99 -0.68 -11.34
N ARG A 172 -16.06 0.25 -11.51
CA ARG A 172 -15.87 1.02 -12.75
C ARG A 172 -14.53 0.69 -13.41
N LEU A 173 -14.52 0.67 -14.74
CA LEU A 173 -13.36 0.30 -15.56
C LEU A 173 -12.86 1.51 -16.37
N TYR A 174 -11.55 1.67 -16.44
CA TYR A 174 -10.92 2.84 -17.05
C TYR A 174 -9.73 2.44 -17.92
N SER A 175 -9.18 3.40 -18.67
CA SER A 175 -7.90 3.24 -19.39
C SER A 175 -7.87 2.00 -20.30
N ASN A 176 -8.90 1.85 -21.13
CA ASN A 176 -9.11 0.70 -22.04
C ASN A 176 -9.29 -0.66 -21.37
N CYS A 177 -9.37 -0.73 -20.04
CA CYS A 177 -9.79 -1.94 -19.36
C CYS A 177 -11.29 -2.10 -19.57
N ASN A 178 -11.70 -3.17 -20.25
CA ASN A 178 -13.11 -3.49 -20.50
C ASN A 178 -13.45 -4.87 -19.95
N ARG A 179 -12.61 -5.41 -19.08
CA ARG A 179 -12.82 -6.68 -18.42
C ARG A 179 -12.15 -6.72 -17.05
N ALA A 180 -12.94 -7.01 -16.02
CA ALA A 180 -12.47 -7.32 -14.68
C ALA A 180 -13.06 -8.66 -14.24
N PHE A 181 -12.19 -9.58 -13.83
CA PHE A 181 -12.57 -10.82 -13.21
C PHE A 181 -12.36 -10.73 -11.71
N HIS A 182 -13.41 -11.03 -10.96
CA HIS A 182 -13.39 -11.13 -9.51
C HIS A 182 -13.55 -12.58 -9.14
N TYR A 183 -12.57 -13.15 -8.43
CA TYR A 183 -12.55 -14.55 -8.06
C TYR A 183 -12.85 -14.71 -6.58
N GLU A 184 -13.65 -15.73 -6.22
CA GLU A 184 -14.03 -16.03 -4.84
C GLU A 184 -12.84 -16.31 -3.93
N ASN A 185 -11.78 -16.92 -4.46
CA ASN A 185 -10.60 -17.28 -3.69
C ASN A 185 -9.37 -16.48 -4.13
N GLU A 186 -8.39 -16.40 -3.24
CA GLU A 186 -7.06 -15.91 -3.57
C GLU A 186 -6.44 -16.69 -4.73
N SER A 187 -5.45 -16.07 -5.38
CA SER A 187 -4.73 -16.65 -6.51
C SER A 187 -5.67 -17.11 -7.64
N TYR A 188 -6.75 -16.36 -7.86
CA TYR A 188 -7.72 -16.50 -8.96
C TYR A 188 -8.38 -17.88 -9.03
N GLY A 189 -8.82 -18.39 -7.88
CA GLY A 189 -9.55 -19.66 -7.76
C GLY A 189 -11.02 -19.47 -7.37
N GLY A 190 -11.78 -20.58 -7.32
CA GLY A 190 -13.22 -20.56 -6.97
C GLY A 190 -14.11 -20.12 -8.14
N ASN A 191 -15.37 -19.77 -7.85
CA ASN A 191 -16.21 -19.14 -8.87
C ASN A 191 -15.70 -17.73 -9.16
N TYR A 192 -16.19 -17.14 -10.25
CA TYR A 192 -15.81 -15.80 -10.64
C TYR A 192 -16.96 -15.03 -11.29
N GLY A 193 -16.91 -13.71 -11.13
CA GLY A 193 -17.63 -12.74 -11.95
C GLY A 193 -16.78 -12.28 -13.13
N ASP A 194 -17.41 -12.00 -14.27
CA ASP A 194 -16.79 -11.46 -15.49
C ASP A 194 -17.50 -10.16 -15.88
N TYR A 195 -16.93 -9.03 -15.45
CA TYR A 195 -17.51 -7.70 -15.65
C TYR A 195 -16.89 -7.02 -16.85
N ARG A 196 -17.71 -6.72 -17.86
CA ARG A 196 -17.23 -6.21 -19.16
C ARG A 196 -17.48 -4.71 -19.39
N SER A 197 -17.98 -4.06 -18.37
CA SER A 197 -18.30 -2.64 -18.32
C SER A 197 -18.43 -2.24 -16.85
N ASP A 198 -18.57 -0.94 -16.62
CA ASP A 198 -19.06 -0.42 -15.35
C ASP A 198 -20.27 -1.21 -14.88
N THR A 199 -20.20 -1.69 -13.64
CA THR A 199 -21.18 -2.57 -13.05
C THR A 199 -21.58 -2.00 -11.69
N PRO A 200 -22.77 -1.38 -11.58
CA PRO A 200 -23.24 -0.75 -10.36
C PRO A 200 -23.65 -1.76 -9.29
N ASP A 201 -23.80 -3.03 -9.68
CA ASP A 201 -24.21 -4.11 -8.80
C ASP A 201 -23.63 -5.43 -9.30
N MET A 202 -22.69 -5.99 -8.56
CA MET A 202 -22.04 -7.25 -8.89
C MET A 202 -22.90 -8.49 -8.65
N THR A 203 -24.11 -8.32 -8.11
CA THR A 203 -25.12 -9.34 -7.85
C THR A 203 -24.58 -10.52 -7.05
N SER A 204 -24.39 -11.68 -7.68
CA SER A 204 -23.96 -12.91 -7.04
C SER A 204 -22.51 -12.94 -6.59
N MET A 205 -21.68 -11.95 -6.95
CA MET A 205 -20.27 -11.86 -6.47
C MET A 205 -20.04 -10.71 -5.49
N ARG A 206 -21.10 -10.04 -5.02
CA ARG A 206 -20.96 -9.07 -3.93
C ARG A 206 -20.31 -9.71 -2.71
N ASN A 207 -19.38 -9.00 -2.10
CA ASN A 207 -18.71 -9.42 -0.86
C ASN A 207 -18.10 -10.82 -0.93
N GLN A 208 -17.64 -11.24 -2.11
CA GLN A 208 -17.08 -12.56 -2.34
C GLN A 208 -15.70 -12.54 -2.98
N ALA A 209 -15.31 -11.43 -3.60
CA ALA A 209 -14.03 -11.36 -4.28
C ALA A 209 -12.86 -11.41 -3.27
N SER A 210 -11.90 -12.29 -3.53
CA SER A 210 -10.64 -12.41 -2.81
C SER A 210 -9.41 -12.14 -3.69
N SER A 211 -9.58 -12.16 -5.02
CA SER A 211 -8.53 -11.78 -5.99
C SER A 211 -9.10 -11.22 -7.29
N LEU A 212 -8.32 -10.39 -7.99
CA LEU A 212 -8.75 -9.64 -9.18
C LEU A 212 -7.81 -9.82 -10.37
N LYS A 213 -8.39 -9.90 -11.57
CA LYS A 213 -7.66 -9.82 -12.85
C LYS A 213 -8.31 -8.80 -13.75
N ILE A 214 -7.54 -7.79 -14.16
CA ILE A 214 -8.00 -6.65 -14.95
C ILE A 214 -7.29 -6.67 -16.30
N CYS A 215 -8.04 -6.52 -17.40
CA CYS A 215 -7.47 -6.55 -18.75
C CYS A 215 -8.42 -5.93 -19.79
N GLN A 216 -7.97 -5.93 -21.04
CA GLN A 216 -8.84 -5.71 -22.19
C GLN A 216 -9.31 -7.05 -22.79
N ASN A 217 -8.40 -7.80 -23.41
CA ASN A 217 -8.74 -9.01 -24.19
C ASN A 217 -8.14 -10.29 -23.60
N CYS A 218 -8.37 -10.56 -22.31
CA CYS A 218 -7.88 -11.77 -21.66
C CYS A 218 -9.00 -12.76 -21.35
N LEU A 219 -8.66 -14.04 -21.21
CA LEU A 219 -9.57 -15.10 -20.76
C LEU A 219 -9.62 -15.17 -19.23
N ALA A 220 -10.64 -15.83 -18.69
CA ALA A 220 -10.58 -16.29 -17.29
C ALA A 220 -9.34 -17.18 -17.09
N ARG A 221 -8.83 -17.21 -15.87
CA ARG A 221 -7.63 -18.00 -15.55
C ARG A 221 -7.86 -19.50 -15.74
#